data_AF-A0A1I4HIP6-F1
#
_entry.id   AF-A0A1I4HIP6-F1
#
_cell.length_a   1.000
_cell.length_b   1.000
_cell.length_c   1.000
_cell.angle_alpha   90.00
_cell.angle_beta   90.00
_cell.angle_gamma   90.00
#
_symmetry.space_group_name_H-M   'P 1'
#
loop_
_entity.id
_entity.type
_entity.pdbx_description
1 polymer ?
#
loop_
_entity_poly.entity_id
_entity_poly.type
_entity_poly.pdbx_seq_one_letter_code
_entity_poly.pdbx_strand_id
1 'polypeptide(L)'
;MDDIATDQQQTFIEQASDIVSAYVSNNSVPISELPALLAGVHAALAKLSAPAAAVTETADKPTPAQIRKSVTPDALVSFIDGKPYKTLKRHLSRNGLTIEQYRERFGLPRDYPSTAASYSAQRSELARSLGLGQQRRKSAAAPAPEPEEEPAEKPKKASRPRKAKETA
;
A
#
# COMPACT_ATOMS: atom_id res chain seq x y z
N MET A 1 -28.54 -28.57 0.19
CA MET A 1 -27.36 -27.94 0.85
C MET A 1 -27.51 -27.92 2.37
N ASP A 2 -28.69 -28.23 2.91
CA ASP A 2 -29.02 -28.10 4.34
C ASP A 2 -28.61 -29.31 5.21
N ASP A 3 -28.45 -30.50 4.60
CA ASP A 3 -28.08 -31.72 5.33
C ASP A 3 -26.67 -31.66 5.95
N ILE A 4 -25.72 -31.02 5.28
CA ILE A 4 -24.32 -30.92 5.76
C ILE A 4 -24.22 -30.01 6.98
N ALA A 5 -24.98 -28.91 7.01
CA ALA A 5 -24.97 -27.99 8.14
C ALA A 5 -25.57 -28.63 9.39
N THR A 6 -26.63 -29.42 9.21
CA THR A 6 -27.27 -30.18 10.29
C THR A 6 -26.31 -31.23 10.84
N ASP A 7 -25.65 -32.01 9.98
CA ASP A 7 -24.67 -33.03 10.39
C ASP A 7 -23.52 -32.42 11.21
N GLN A 8 -23.01 -31.25 10.83
CA GLN A 8 -22.01 -30.53 11.62
C GLN A 8 -22.54 -30.11 13.00
N GLN A 9 -23.79 -29.67 13.11
CA GLN A 9 -24.39 -29.34 14.41
C GLN A 9 -24.53 -30.57 15.31
N GLN A 10 -24.96 -31.72 14.77
CA GLN A 10 -24.97 -32.98 15.52
C GLN A 10 -23.57 -33.33 16.04
N THR A 11 -22.53 -33.25 15.20
CA THR A 11 -21.16 -33.58 15.63
C THR A 11 -20.63 -32.67 16.74
N PHE A 12 -20.96 -31.37 16.75
CA PHE A 12 -20.55 -30.48 17.84
C PHE A 12 -21.29 -30.74 19.15
N ILE A 13 -22.54 -31.20 19.09
CA ILE A 13 -23.29 -31.59 20.27
C ILE A 13 -22.65 -32.84 20.89
N GLU A 14 -22.30 -33.84 20.07
CA GLU A 14 -21.59 -35.05 20.52
C GLU A 14 -20.25 -34.69 21.17
N GLN A 15 -19.41 -33.92 20.48
CA GLN A 15 -18.11 -33.47 21.00
C GLN A 15 -18.23 -32.65 22.29
N ALA A 16 -19.19 -31.73 22.37
CA ALA A 16 -19.43 -30.95 23.58
C ALA A 16 -19.84 -31.86 24.75
N SER A 17 -20.67 -32.88 24.49
CA SER A 17 -21.09 -33.84 25.52
C SER A 17 -19.93 -34.69 26.05
N ASP A 18 -19.04 -35.15 25.16
CA ASP A 18 -17.85 -35.93 25.53
C ASP A 18 -16.90 -35.09 26.40
N ILE A 19 -16.64 -33.84 26.00
CA ILE A 19 -15.77 -32.92 26.76
C ILE A 19 -16.33 -32.64 28.15
N VAL A 20 -17.63 -32.35 28.25
CA VAL A 20 -18.29 -32.05 29.53
C VAL A 20 -18.31 -33.29 30.43
N SER A 21 -18.58 -34.48 29.87
CA SER A 21 -18.57 -35.73 30.64
C SER A 21 -17.19 -36.04 31.22
N ALA A 22 -16.12 -35.85 30.44
CA ALA A 22 -14.75 -36.02 30.90
C ALA A 22 -14.40 -34.99 31.99
N TYR A 23 -14.82 -33.73 31.81
CA TYR A 23 -14.56 -32.67 32.79
C TYR A 23 -15.24 -32.96 34.13
N VAL A 24 -16.52 -33.34 34.14
CA VAL A 24 -17.28 -33.63 35.37
C VAL A 24 -16.87 -34.95 36.01
N SER A 25 -16.31 -35.90 35.25
CA SER A 25 -15.76 -37.15 35.83
C SER A 25 -14.57 -36.90 36.76
N ASN A 26 -13.83 -35.82 36.55
CA ASN A 26 -12.64 -35.46 37.31
C ASN A 26 -12.81 -34.17 38.15
N ASN A 27 -13.94 -33.46 38.02
CA ASN A 27 -14.21 -32.21 38.72
C ASN A 27 -15.64 -32.20 39.29
N SER A 28 -15.81 -31.81 40.56
CA SER A 28 -17.14 -31.65 41.15
C SER A 28 -17.75 -30.31 40.74
N VAL A 29 -18.81 -30.35 39.93
CA VAL A 29 -19.54 -29.18 39.42
C VAL A 29 -20.99 -29.23 39.93
N PRO A 30 -21.55 -28.14 40.47
CA PRO A 30 -22.93 -28.12 40.91
C PRO A 30 -23.89 -28.27 39.72
N ILE A 31 -25.02 -28.96 39.95
CA ILE A 31 -26.01 -29.29 38.91
C ILE A 31 -26.55 -28.03 38.21
N SER A 32 -26.62 -26.91 38.93
CA SER A 32 -27.06 -25.61 38.40
C SER A 32 -26.12 -25.01 37.35
N GLU A 33 -24.83 -25.38 37.35
CA GLU A 33 -23.84 -24.83 36.43
C GLU A 33 -23.64 -25.68 35.18
N LEU A 34 -24.12 -26.94 35.18
CA LEU A 34 -24.00 -27.85 34.04
C LEU A 34 -24.59 -27.30 32.73
N PRO A 35 -25.79 -26.67 32.71
CA PRO A 35 -26.34 -26.11 31.49
C PRO A 35 -25.50 -24.97 30.92
N ALA A 36 -24.95 -24.12 31.80
CA ALA A 36 -24.10 -23.01 31.41
C ALA A 36 -22.76 -23.48 30.84
N LEU A 37 -22.16 -24.50 31.46
CA LEU A 37 -20.92 -25.13 31.00
C LEU A 37 -21.10 -25.76 29.61
N LEU A 38 -22.17 -26.53 29.41
CA LEU A 38 -22.48 -27.18 28.13
C LEU A 38 -22.70 -26.14 27.02
N ALA A 39 -23.49 -25.10 27.30
CA ALA A 39 -23.69 -24.00 26.35
C ALA A 39 -22.38 -23.27 26.01
N GLY A 40 -21.51 -23.07 26.99
CA GLY A 40 -20.19 -22.44 26.81
C GLY A 40 -19.26 -23.24 25.91
N VAL A 41 -19.15 -24.55 26.15
CA VAL A 41 -18.31 -25.45 25.33
C VAL A 41 -18.85 -25.56 23.91
N HIS A 42 -20.16 -25.77 23.74
CA HIS A 42 -20.79 -25.83 22.43
C HIS A 42 -20.59 -24.51 21.66
N ALA A 43 -20.76 -23.36 22.31
CA ALA A 43 -20.51 -22.06 21.69
C ALA A 43 -19.02 -21.86 21.32
N ALA A 44 -18.09 -22.39 22.11
CA ALA A 44 -16.66 -22.33 21.79
C ALA A 44 -16.32 -23.19 20.57
N LEU A 45 -16.84 -24.42 20.49
CA LEU A 45 -16.66 -25.31 19.33
C LEU A 45 -17.29 -24.71 18.07
N ALA A 46 -18.51 -24.18 18.18
CA ALA A 46 -19.18 -23.50 17.08
C ALA A 46 -18.40 -22.26 16.60
N LYS A 47 -17.77 -21.50 17.51
CA LYS A 47 -16.91 -20.36 17.14
C LYS A 47 -15.59 -20.77 16.47
N LEU A 48 -15.03 -21.92 16.84
CA LEU A 48 -13.82 -22.46 16.24
C LEU A 48 -14.08 -23.08 14.86
N SER A 49 -15.24 -23.70 14.68
CA SER A 49 -15.68 -24.28 13.41
C SER A 49 -16.22 -23.22 12.44
N ALA A 50 -16.89 -22.20 12.96
CA ALA A 50 -17.21 -21.03 12.17
C ALA A 50 -15.88 -20.51 11.59
N PRO A 51 -15.77 -20.35 10.26
CA PRO A 51 -14.58 -19.76 9.66
C PRO A 51 -14.40 -18.44 10.39
N ALA A 52 -13.29 -18.33 11.15
CA ALA A 52 -13.01 -17.28 12.11
C ALA A 52 -13.64 -16.02 11.56
N ALA A 53 -14.71 -15.54 12.21
CA ALA A 53 -15.50 -14.42 11.72
C ALA A 53 -14.48 -13.44 11.22
N ALA A 54 -14.37 -13.38 9.89
CA ALA A 54 -13.44 -12.49 9.26
C ALA A 54 -13.82 -11.18 9.92
N VAL A 55 -12.82 -10.44 10.38
CA VAL A 55 -13.03 -9.01 10.54
C VAL A 55 -13.54 -8.59 9.17
N THR A 56 -14.86 -8.56 9.01
CA THR A 56 -15.55 -8.01 7.87
C THR A 56 -15.52 -6.52 8.12
N GLU A 57 -14.32 -5.97 8.06
CA GLU A 57 -14.10 -4.81 7.22
C GLU A 57 -13.57 -5.44 5.93
N THR A 58 -14.45 -6.07 5.15
CA THR A 58 -14.79 -5.57 3.82
C THR A 58 -13.56 -5.16 3.01
N ALA A 59 -13.58 -5.51 1.72
CA ALA A 59 -12.76 -4.83 0.72
C ALA A 59 -13.18 -3.34 0.57
N ASP A 60 -13.49 -2.65 1.67
CA ASP A 60 -13.56 -1.22 1.75
C ASP A 60 -12.14 -0.72 1.72
N LYS A 61 -11.84 -0.06 0.61
CA LYS A 61 -10.65 0.74 0.40
C LYS A 61 -10.21 1.37 1.73
N PRO A 62 -8.94 1.25 2.13
CA PRO A 62 -8.41 1.84 3.36
C PRO A 62 -8.99 3.23 3.60
N THR A 63 -9.48 3.45 4.81
CA THR A 63 -10.05 4.76 5.17
C THR A 63 -9.01 5.86 4.93
N PRO A 64 -9.43 7.09 4.59
CA PRO A 64 -8.47 8.18 4.35
C PRO A 64 -7.55 8.43 5.56
N ALA A 65 -7.99 8.10 6.78
CA ALA A 65 -7.16 8.12 7.98
C ALA A 65 -6.05 7.04 7.95
N GLN A 66 -6.35 5.83 7.50
CA GLN A 66 -5.35 4.76 7.32
C GLN A 66 -4.37 5.08 6.19
N ILE A 67 -4.83 5.68 5.09
CA ILE A 67 -3.96 6.14 3.99
C ILE A 67 -2.98 7.23 4.45
N ARG A 68 -3.44 8.16 5.29
CA ARG A 68 -2.55 9.17 5.89
C ARG A 68 -1.56 8.54 6.86
N LYS A 69 -1.99 7.55 7.66
CA LYS A 69 -1.13 6.83 8.60
C LYS A 69 -0.09 5.93 7.90
N SER A 70 -0.36 5.44 6.70
CA SER A 70 0.58 4.62 5.95
C SER A 70 1.77 5.40 5.41
N VAL A 71 1.66 6.74 5.32
CA VAL A 71 2.74 7.62 4.89
C VAL A 71 3.44 8.19 6.11
N THR A 72 4.60 7.63 6.44
CA THR A 72 5.49 8.19 7.47
C THR A 72 6.74 8.80 6.80
N PRO A 73 7.42 9.77 7.43
CA PRO A 73 8.62 10.39 6.85
C PRO A 73 9.75 9.37 6.59
N ASP A 74 9.84 8.34 7.42
CA ASP A 74 10.88 7.31 7.34
C ASP A 74 10.51 6.11 6.47
N ALA A 75 9.23 5.74 6.42
CA ALA A 75 8.77 4.56 5.71
C ALA A 75 7.31 4.67 5.19
N LEU A 76 7.00 3.89 4.17
CA LEU A 76 5.64 3.67 3.70
C LEU A 76 5.16 2.30 4.17
N VAL A 77 4.02 2.25 4.85
CA VAL A 77 3.38 0.99 5.26
C VAL A 77 2.63 0.39 4.08
N SER A 78 2.88 -0.88 3.78
CA SER A 78 2.21 -1.62 2.71
C SER A 78 0.88 -2.20 3.19
N PHE A 79 -0.21 -1.93 2.46
CA PHE A 79 -1.51 -2.57 2.65
C PHE A 79 -1.58 -4.06 2.26
N ILE A 80 -0.51 -4.65 1.69
CA ILE A 80 -0.49 -6.09 1.37
C ILE A 80 -0.09 -6.91 2.59
N ASP A 81 0.94 -6.47 3.31
CA ASP A 81 1.59 -7.24 4.38
C ASP A 81 1.77 -6.45 5.69
N GLY A 82 1.35 -5.18 5.72
CA GLY A 82 1.40 -4.33 6.91
C GLY A 82 2.80 -3.86 7.31
N LYS A 83 3.84 -4.12 6.49
CA LYS A 83 5.23 -3.84 6.85
C LYS A 83 5.69 -2.46 6.36
N PRO A 84 6.59 -1.78 7.11
CA PRO A 84 7.18 -0.52 6.69
C PRO A 84 8.30 -0.73 5.65
N TYR A 85 8.24 0.03 4.57
CA TYR A 85 9.22 -0.01 3.48
C TYR A 85 9.71 1.39 3.10
N LYS A 86 11.02 1.54 2.90
CA LYS A 86 11.58 2.80 2.34
C LYS A 86 11.16 3.04 0.89
N THR A 87 10.99 1.96 0.12
CA THR A 87 10.52 2.01 -1.27
C THR A 87 9.41 0.98 -1.48
N LEU A 88 8.20 1.46 -1.77
CA LEU A 88 7.06 0.60 -2.01
C LEU A 88 7.17 -0.09 -3.38
N LYS A 89 7.75 0.60 -4.37
CA LYS A 89 7.96 0.08 -5.73
C LYS A 89 8.66 -1.29 -5.75
N ARG A 90 9.70 -1.48 -4.93
CA ARG A 90 10.43 -2.76 -4.84
C ARG A 90 9.57 -3.88 -4.27
N HIS A 91 8.73 -3.59 -3.28
CA HIS A 91 7.80 -4.56 -2.71
C HIS A 91 6.73 -4.96 -3.73
N LEU A 92 6.13 -3.97 -4.42
CA LEU A 92 5.11 -4.21 -5.44
C LEU A 92 5.63 -5.06 -6.61
N SER A 93 6.85 -4.78 -7.11
CA SER A 93 7.46 -5.58 -8.18
C SER A 93 7.66 -7.04 -7.80
N ARG A 94 7.98 -7.35 -6.53
CA ARG A 94 8.11 -8.73 -6.05
C ARG A 94 6.77 -9.46 -6.00
N ASN A 95 5.68 -8.71 -5.82
CA ASN A 95 4.33 -9.24 -5.81
C ASN A 95 3.66 -9.20 -7.20
N GLY A 96 4.41 -8.84 -8.26
CA GLY A 96 3.88 -8.75 -9.62
C GLY A 96 2.92 -7.58 -9.85
N LEU A 97 2.90 -6.58 -8.97
CA LEU A 97 1.99 -5.44 -9.04
C LEU A 97 2.71 -4.16 -9.46
N THR A 98 2.02 -3.32 -10.24
CA THR A 98 2.46 -1.94 -10.49
C THR A 98 1.90 -1.00 -9.41
N ILE A 99 2.49 0.20 -9.30
CA ILE A 99 1.99 1.23 -8.37
C ILE A 99 0.56 1.66 -8.70
N GLU A 100 0.17 1.61 -9.98
CA GLU A 100 -1.15 1.98 -10.46
C GLU A 100 -2.18 0.93 -10.08
N GLN A 101 -1.90 -0.35 -10.36
CA GLN A 101 -2.74 -1.48 -9.94
C GLN A 101 -2.90 -1.52 -8.42
N TYR A 102 -1.83 -1.19 -7.67
CA TYR A 102 -1.90 -1.09 -6.23
C TYR A 102 -2.85 0.04 -5.78
N ARG A 103 -2.80 1.21 -6.42
CA ARG A 103 -3.71 2.32 -6.14
C ARG A 103 -5.15 1.97 -6.48
N GLU A 104 -5.40 1.28 -7.58
CA GLU A 104 -6.74 0.84 -7.97
C GLU A 104 -7.30 -0.19 -6.99
N ARG A 105 -6.49 -1.21 -6.64
CA ARG A 105 -6.88 -2.31 -5.75
C ARG A 105 -7.27 -1.84 -4.36
N PHE A 106 -6.58 -0.83 -3.84
CA PHE A 106 -6.82 -0.29 -2.51
C PHE A 106 -7.45 1.13 -2.54
N GLY A 107 -7.83 1.65 -3.70
CA GLY A 107 -8.44 2.98 -3.83
C GLY A 107 -7.58 4.16 -3.33
N LEU A 108 -6.26 4.09 -3.47
CA LEU A 108 -5.37 5.17 -3.02
C LEU A 108 -5.43 6.40 -3.95
N PRO A 109 -5.20 7.61 -3.41
CA PRO A 109 -5.05 8.82 -4.22
C PRO A 109 -3.94 8.69 -5.27
N ARG A 110 -4.10 9.40 -6.40
CA ARG A 110 -3.08 9.46 -7.45
C ARG A 110 -1.74 10.05 -6.97
N ASP A 111 -1.80 10.90 -5.95
CA ASP A 111 -0.64 11.55 -5.31
C ASP A 111 0.05 10.66 -4.25
N TYR A 112 -0.33 9.39 -4.12
CA TYR A 112 0.29 8.52 -3.13
C TYR A 112 1.77 8.24 -3.47
N PRO A 113 2.72 8.53 -2.55
CA PRO A 113 4.14 8.41 -2.81
C PRO A 113 4.55 6.94 -3.00
N SER A 114 5.53 6.70 -3.87
CA SER A 114 6.11 5.36 -4.06
C SER A 114 7.36 5.09 -3.22
N THR A 115 7.92 6.14 -2.61
CA THR A 115 9.11 6.12 -1.76
C THR A 115 8.93 7.04 -0.56
N ALA A 116 9.57 6.71 0.56
CA ALA A 116 9.55 7.54 1.76
C ALA A 116 10.28 8.89 1.52
N ALA A 117 9.87 9.93 2.24
CA ALA A 117 10.42 11.27 2.10
C ALA A 117 11.92 11.32 2.46
N SER A 118 12.31 10.66 3.55
CA SER A 118 13.72 10.54 3.99
C SER A 118 14.61 9.90 2.93
N TYR A 119 14.14 8.84 2.26
CA TYR A 119 14.89 8.16 1.20
C TYR A 119 15.10 9.06 -0.02
N SER A 120 14.07 9.81 -0.41
CA SER A 120 14.16 10.79 -1.50
C SER A 120 15.12 11.95 -1.16
N ALA A 121 15.12 12.43 0.10
CA ALA A 121 16.01 13.48 0.56
C ALA A 121 17.48 13.05 0.52
N GLN A 122 17.81 11.90 1.14
CA GLN A 122 19.17 11.34 1.16
C GLN A 122 19.73 11.15 -0.26
N ARG A 123 18.92 10.60 -1.17
CA ARG A 123 19.35 10.38 -2.56
C ARG A 123 19.56 11.70 -3.32
N SER A 124 18.74 12.70 -3.04
CA SER A 124 18.85 14.03 -3.66
C SER A 124 20.08 14.79 -3.18
N GLU A 125 20.43 14.68 -1.90
CA GLU A 125 21.66 15.25 -1.33
C GLU A 125 22.90 14.59 -1.93
N LEU A 126 22.92 13.26 -2.00
CA LEU A 126 23.99 12.52 -2.67
C LEU A 126 24.12 12.94 -4.14
N ALA A 127 23.01 13.04 -4.87
CA ALA A 127 23.03 13.50 -6.26
C ALA A 127 23.59 14.93 -6.41
N ARG A 128 23.19 15.86 -5.53
CA ARG A 128 23.72 17.24 -5.52
C ARG A 128 25.22 17.27 -5.21
N SER A 129 25.68 16.44 -4.28
CA SER A 129 27.11 16.31 -3.95
C SER A 129 27.91 15.71 -5.11
N LEU A 130 27.30 14.81 -5.88
CA LEU A 130 27.88 14.18 -7.08
C LEU A 130 27.74 15.05 -8.34
N GLY A 131 27.22 16.28 -8.24
CA GLY A 131 27.19 17.25 -9.34
C GLY A 131 25.93 17.25 -10.21
N LEU A 132 24.91 16.43 -9.90
CA LEU A 132 23.62 16.46 -10.59
C LEU A 132 22.88 17.77 -10.24
N GLY A 133 22.65 18.64 -11.23
CA GLY A 133 21.92 19.91 -11.09
C GLY A 133 22.78 21.18 -11.08
N GLN A 134 24.12 21.08 -11.12
CA GLN A 134 25.01 22.26 -11.15
C GLN A 134 25.14 22.90 -12.54
N GLN A 135 24.73 22.20 -13.60
CA GLN A 135 24.88 22.66 -14.98
C GLN A 135 24.02 23.90 -15.31
N ARG A 136 22.85 24.07 -14.66
CA ARG A 136 22.02 25.28 -14.79
C ARG A 136 22.55 26.49 -14.02
N ARG A 137 23.31 26.27 -12.93
CA ARG A 137 23.93 27.38 -12.19
C ARG A 137 25.14 27.96 -12.92
N LYS A 138 25.85 27.13 -13.71
CA LYS A 138 26.97 27.60 -14.53
C LYS A 138 26.53 28.44 -15.74
N SER A 139 25.32 28.22 -16.27
CA SER A 139 24.74 29.05 -17.34
C SER A 139 24.08 30.35 -16.85
N ALA A 140 23.77 30.45 -15.55
CA ALA A 140 23.21 31.67 -14.94
C ALA A 140 24.28 32.58 -14.29
N ALA A 141 25.55 32.15 -14.29
CA ALA A 141 26.68 32.90 -13.74
C ALA A 141 27.61 33.47 -14.83
N ALA A 142 27.17 33.50 -16.10
CA ALA A 142 27.77 34.41 -17.07
C ALA A 142 27.25 35.81 -16.74
N PRO A 143 28.10 36.79 -16.39
CA PRO A 143 27.65 38.14 -16.09
C PRO A 143 26.95 38.69 -17.33
N ALA A 144 25.72 39.16 -17.16
CA ALA A 144 25.06 39.99 -18.16
C ALA A 144 25.96 41.21 -18.39
N PRO A 145 26.42 41.48 -19.62
CA PRO A 145 27.11 42.73 -19.89
C PRO A 145 26.13 43.88 -19.65
N GLU A 146 26.61 44.89 -18.92
CA GLU A 146 25.92 46.15 -18.63
C GLU A 146 25.42 46.83 -19.92
N PRO A 147 24.28 47.55 -19.88
CA PRO A 147 23.73 48.20 -21.05
C PRO A 147 24.47 49.50 -21.33
N GLU A 148 25.36 49.52 -22.33
CA GLU A 148 25.79 50.76 -22.99
C GLU A 148 24.81 51.09 -24.14
N GLU A 149 24.31 52.32 -24.09
CA GLU A 149 23.39 52.95 -25.03
C GLU A 149 24.06 53.33 -26.37
N GLU A 150 23.27 53.14 -27.44
CA GLU A 150 23.24 53.82 -28.76
C GLU A 150 24.34 53.60 -29.84
N PRO A 151 23.99 53.72 -31.16
CA PRO A 151 22.73 53.44 -31.85
C PRO A 151 22.91 52.64 -33.17
N ALA A 152 21.77 52.37 -33.81
CA ALA A 152 21.54 51.46 -34.92
C ALA A 152 22.26 51.74 -36.25
N GLU A 153 22.68 50.67 -36.95
CA GLU A 153 22.64 50.62 -38.41
C GLU A 153 22.43 49.18 -38.94
N LYS A 154 21.31 48.94 -39.63
CA LYS A 154 20.99 47.69 -40.35
C LYS A 154 21.54 47.77 -41.77
N PRO A 155 22.01 46.64 -42.36
CA PRO A 155 21.74 46.43 -43.78
C PRO A 155 20.95 45.15 -44.07
N LYS A 156 20.44 45.15 -45.29
CA LYS A 156 19.26 44.45 -45.80
C LYS A 156 19.50 42.98 -46.20
N LYS A 157 18.38 42.26 -46.15
CA LYS A 157 18.05 40.98 -46.79
C LYS A 157 18.71 40.75 -48.15
N ALA A 158 19.21 39.53 -48.37
CA ALA A 158 19.27 38.91 -49.70
C ALA A 158 18.80 37.45 -49.61
N SER A 159 17.95 37.07 -50.56
CA SER A 159 17.07 35.91 -50.58
C SER A 159 17.53 34.84 -51.57
N ARG A 160 17.29 33.57 -51.18
CA ARG A 160 17.03 32.36 -52.02
C ARG A 160 18.19 31.76 -52.85
N PRO A 161 18.10 30.48 -53.29
CA PRO A 161 16.96 29.56 -53.18
C PRO A 161 17.27 28.16 -52.59
N ARG A 162 16.19 27.51 -52.13
CA ARG A 162 16.09 26.07 -51.91
C ARG A 162 16.20 25.34 -53.26
N LYS A 163 17.01 24.27 -53.32
CA LYS A 163 16.92 23.26 -54.39
C LYS A 163 16.40 21.97 -53.78
N ALA A 164 15.17 21.63 -54.13
CA ALA A 164 14.67 20.28 -54.02
C ALA A 164 15.32 19.43 -55.12
N LYS A 165 15.67 18.18 -54.80
CA LYS A 165 15.63 17.08 -55.76
C LYS A 165 15.19 15.81 -55.04
N GLU A 166 14.07 15.32 -55.52
CA GLU A 166 13.39 14.06 -55.27
C GLU A 166 14.04 12.93 -56.11
N THR A 167 13.59 11.70 -55.88
CA THR A 167 13.83 10.42 -56.61
C THR A 167 15.11 9.66 -56.21
N ALA A 168 15.10 8.35 -55.94
CA ALA A 168 14.12 7.28 -56.17
C ALA A 168 14.23 6.21 -55.05
#